data_AF-A0A7C7W1Y8-F1
#
_entry.id   AF-A0A7C7W1Y8-F1
#
_cell.length_a   1.000
_cell.length_b   1.000
_cell.length_c   1.000
_cell.angle_alpha   90.00
_cell.angle_beta   90.00
_cell.angle_gamma   90.00
#
_symmetry.space_group_name_H-M   'P 1'
#
loop_
_entity.id
_entity.type
_entity.pdbx_description
1 polymer ?
#
loop_
_entity_poly.entity_id
_entity_poly.type
_entity_poly.pdbx_seq_one_letter_code
_entity_poly.pdbx_strand_id
1 'polypeptide(L)'
;MLRTGNTPSPQGRGTRPGSSSAICVTCVLDPFIQEFPMSPQQKQFGIWPSPITALSLARGINFNDLAWDNDGTLIWRETRSGHGALVIQPPDGQARRDLNSEFNVRAGVGYGGGDFTVANGFVYFVEAKSGRIYRQPTHKGTAKAITPAFGNAASPAVSPDEKYLLFVHTYERQDCIAITDTEGQYWPQRLVSGDDFYMQPCWHPAGDRIAWVAWNHPQMPWDGTTLKIGTLVQGNHGLPALGEVITVTGDENTAVFGAQFSPDGRYLAYVADPDGWWQLYVYNLESGEHKMLTGGEAEHGVPAWVQGLRTFSFAPDGKSIYFLQNRDGFVGLWRVEIESGMQERIRIGSEYTWMGQVAAAPDGQRVAVITSGGRVPTRIVTYDPQAGTRVVARSLPEDLPSKNYALPSPTTWKGMDGEDVHGIYYAPRNPNFEGLGLPPLMVLVHGGPTSQRSANFDSQAQFFTSRGWAVLQVNYRGSTGYGRAYREKLRGNWGIYDVQDAVSGAQALVEDGLVDGGKLVIMGGSAGGFIGLEMAENLHRRGIHVTLLELL
;
A
#
# COMPACT_ATOMS: atom_id res chain seq x y z
N MET A 1 -64.84 7.07 -16.84
CA MET A 1 -65.18 8.48 -16.52
C MET A 1 -64.97 8.69 -15.02
N LEU A 2 -64.20 9.73 -14.72
CA LEU A 2 -63.94 10.46 -13.47
C LEU A 2 -64.73 10.12 -12.18
N ARG A 3 -63.94 10.05 -11.08
CA ARG A 3 -64.09 10.75 -9.78
C ARG A 3 -65.35 10.44 -8.95
N THR A 4 -65.43 10.52 -7.62
CA THR A 4 -64.62 10.91 -6.44
C THR A 4 -65.60 10.74 -5.26
N GLY A 5 -65.14 10.56 -4.02
CA GLY A 5 -66.03 10.81 -2.88
C GLY A 5 -65.44 10.43 -1.55
N ASN A 6 -65.01 11.44 -0.81
CA ASN A 6 -64.25 11.41 0.43
C ASN A 6 -65.16 11.40 1.68
N THR A 7 -64.73 10.68 2.73
CA THR A 7 -64.82 11.02 4.19
C THR A 7 -66.21 11.14 4.84
N PRO A 8 -66.38 11.21 6.19
CA PRO A 8 -65.42 11.24 7.32
C PRO A 8 -65.75 10.32 8.53
N SER A 9 -64.82 10.30 9.50
CA SER A 9 -64.98 9.83 10.90
C SER A 9 -65.84 10.78 11.76
N PRO A 10 -66.32 10.36 12.95
CA PRO A 10 -65.65 10.81 14.19
C PRO A 10 -65.66 9.81 15.39
N GLN A 11 -64.98 10.25 16.44
CA GLN A 11 -64.50 9.61 17.69
C GLN A 11 -65.59 9.29 18.75
N GLY A 12 -65.27 8.39 19.70
CA GLY A 12 -65.94 8.34 21.02
C GLY A 12 -65.62 7.09 21.86
N ARG A 13 -65.21 7.26 23.13
CA ARG A 13 -64.61 6.26 24.03
C ARG A 13 -65.62 5.37 24.79
N GLY A 14 -65.25 4.08 24.97
CA GLY A 14 -65.18 3.38 26.27
C GLY A 14 -66.42 2.66 26.83
N THR A 15 -66.35 1.32 26.94
CA THR A 15 -66.55 0.46 28.15
C THR A 15 -66.69 -1.03 27.75
N ARG A 16 -66.04 -1.94 28.50
CA ARG A 16 -66.14 -3.43 28.44
C ARG A 16 -67.27 -3.91 29.40
N PRO A 17 -67.80 -5.18 29.39
CA PRO A 17 -67.10 -6.43 29.04
C PRO A 17 -67.93 -7.57 28.38
N GLY A 18 -67.21 -8.62 27.93
CA GLY A 18 -67.68 -10.01 27.98
C GLY A 18 -68.25 -10.61 26.69
N SER A 19 -67.49 -11.47 26.03
CA SER A 19 -67.89 -12.85 25.67
C SER A 19 -66.87 -13.49 24.72
N SER A 20 -66.73 -14.80 24.90
CA SER A 20 -65.78 -15.74 24.31
C SER A 20 -65.57 -15.63 22.80
N SER A 21 -64.33 -15.80 22.33
CA SER A 21 -63.96 -16.91 21.41
C SER A 21 -62.48 -16.82 20.96
N ALA A 22 -61.82 -17.98 21.00
CA ALA A 22 -60.63 -18.43 20.27
C ALA A 22 -59.57 -17.41 19.83
N ILE A 23 -58.41 -17.42 20.50
CA ILE A 23 -57.16 -16.89 19.95
C ILE A 23 -56.13 -18.02 19.89
N CYS A 24 -55.61 -18.20 18.68
CA CYS A 24 -54.54 -19.08 18.28
C CYS A 24 -53.28 -18.83 19.13
N VAL A 25 -52.72 -19.90 19.68
CA VAL A 25 -51.45 -19.89 20.40
C VAL A 25 -50.31 -19.78 19.39
N THR A 26 -49.72 -18.59 19.29
CA THR A 26 -48.32 -18.43 18.90
C THR A 26 -47.72 -17.41 19.86
N CYS A 27 -47.13 -17.92 20.93
CA CYS A 27 -46.33 -17.15 21.87
C CYS A 27 -45.16 -16.52 21.12
N VAL A 28 -45.07 -15.19 21.24
CA VAL A 28 -43.84 -14.42 21.01
C VAL A 28 -42.85 -14.88 22.08
N LEU A 29 -41.87 -15.69 21.69
CA LEU A 29 -40.62 -15.84 22.42
C LEU A 29 -39.59 -14.99 21.68
N ASP A 30 -39.40 -13.80 22.20
CA ASP A 30 -38.25 -12.94 21.97
C ASP A 30 -37.10 -13.52 22.81
N PRO A 31 -36.02 -14.10 22.24
CA PRO A 31 -34.82 -14.31 23.00
C PRO A 31 -34.00 -13.02 22.90
N PHE A 32 -34.22 -12.13 23.87
CA PHE A 32 -33.12 -11.34 24.41
C PHE A 32 -32.06 -12.33 24.90
N ILE A 33 -31.16 -12.76 24.01
CA ILE A 33 -29.88 -13.31 24.41
C ILE A 33 -29.09 -12.13 24.97
N GLN A 34 -29.26 -11.87 26.25
CA GLN A 34 -28.20 -11.26 27.04
C GLN A 34 -27.02 -12.21 26.93
N GLU A 35 -26.05 -11.90 26.07
CA GLU A 35 -24.72 -12.51 26.13
C GLU A 35 -24.13 -12.17 27.50
N PHE A 36 -24.34 -13.05 28.47
CA PHE A 36 -23.50 -13.05 29.67
C PHE A 36 -22.07 -13.27 29.18
N PRO A 37 -21.10 -12.40 29.52
CA PRO A 37 -19.72 -12.62 29.15
C PRO A 37 -19.27 -13.91 29.84
N MET A 38 -19.24 -15.01 29.09
CA MET A 38 -18.60 -16.24 29.53
C MET A 38 -17.14 -15.90 29.80
N SER A 39 -16.67 -16.14 31.02
CA SER A 39 -15.25 -16.00 31.34
C SER A 39 -14.43 -16.83 30.34
N PRO A 40 -13.31 -16.31 29.81
CA PRO A 40 -12.47 -17.06 28.89
C PRO A 40 -12.09 -18.43 29.46
N GLN A 41 -12.12 -19.45 28.61
CA GLN A 41 -11.75 -20.80 29.01
C GLN A 41 -10.22 -20.92 29.07
N GLN A 42 -9.71 -21.47 30.16
CA GLN A 42 -8.28 -21.77 30.30
C GLN A 42 -7.91 -22.92 29.35
N LYS A 43 -6.95 -22.68 28.45
CA LYS A 43 -6.45 -23.69 27.51
C LYS A 43 -4.97 -23.45 27.21
N GLN A 44 -4.21 -24.52 27.01
CA GLN A 44 -2.80 -24.41 26.63
C GLN A 44 -2.62 -23.53 25.38
N PHE A 45 -1.61 -22.68 25.42
CA PHE A 45 -1.23 -21.84 24.28
C PHE A 45 -0.88 -22.69 23.04
N GLY A 46 -1.14 -22.12 21.87
CA GLY A 46 -0.84 -22.71 20.56
C GLY A 46 -1.91 -23.62 19.96
N ILE A 47 -2.91 -24.03 20.75
CA ILE A 47 -3.99 -24.96 20.35
C ILE A 47 -5.40 -24.38 20.55
N TRP A 48 -5.52 -23.06 20.63
CA TRP A 48 -6.83 -22.42 20.78
C TRP A 48 -7.63 -22.52 19.47
N PRO A 49 -8.90 -22.96 19.51
CA PRO A 49 -9.81 -22.80 18.39
C PRO A 49 -9.93 -21.33 17.99
N SER A 50 -9.87 -21.06 16.68
CA SER A 50 -9.93 -19.70 16.14
C SER A 50 -10.94 -19.61 14.99
N PRO A 51 -11.74 -18.54 14.93
CA PRO A 51 -12.62 -18.25 13.81
C PRO A 51 -11.84 -17.83 12.55
N ILE A 52 -10.57 -17.44 12.68
CA ILE A 52 -9.70 -17.07 11.55
C ILE A 52 -9.20 -18.37 10.91
N THR A 53 -9.73 -18.71 9.74
CA THR A 53 -9.37 -19.91 8.97
C THR A 53 -8.38 -19.59 7.86
N ALA A 54 -7.62 -20.58 7.39
CA ALA A 54 -6.74 -20.41 6.23
C ALA A 54 -7.53 -19.90 5.00
N LEU A 55 -8.75 -20.40 4.82
CA LEU A 55 -9.65 -19.96 3.75
C LEU A 55 -10.07 -18.50 3.89
N SER A 56 -10.32 -17.99 5.11
CA SER A 56 -10.61 -16.56 5.30
C SER A 56 -9.43 -15.67 4.96
N LEU A 57 -8.20 -16.13 5.14
CA LEU A 57 -7.01 -15.37 4.73
C LEU A 57 -6.87 -15.34 3.21
N ALA A 58 -7.08 -16.49 2.55
CA ALA A 58 -6.95 -16.63 1.10
C ALA A 58 -8.03 -15.88 0.30
N ARG A 59 -9.17 -15.56 0.91
CA ARG A 59 -10.28 -14.81 0.30
C ARG A 59 -10.09 -13.30 0.29
N GLY A 60 -9.01 -12.79 0.90
CA GLY A 60 -8.76 -11.35 0.96
C GLY A 60 -8.57 -10.71 -0.40
N ILE A 61 -9.04 -9.47 -0.53
CA ILE A 61 -8.80 -8.62 -1.70
C ILE A 61 -7.60 -7.72 -1.40
N ASN A 62 -6.67 -7.62 -2.36
CA ASN A 62 -5.54 -6.70 -2.24
C ASN A 62 -5.77 -5.43 -3.06
N PHE A 63 -5.51 -4.27 -2.46
CA PHE A 63 -5.49 -2.97 -3.13
C PHE A 63 -4.04 -2.54 -3.33
N ASN A 64 -3.67 -2.24 -4.57
CA ASN A 64 -2.28 -1.88 -4.90
C ASN A 64 -2.15 -0.47 -5.50
N ASP A 65 -3.23 0.08 -6.05
CA ASP A 65 -3.21 1.33 -6.80
C ASP A 65 -4.61 1.97 -6.81
N LEU A 66 -4.67 3.31 -6.81
CA LEU A 66 -5.88 4.13 -6.90
C LEU A 66 -5.61 5.48 -7.59
N ALA A 67 -6.57 6.01 -8.33
CA ALA A 67 -6.43 7.30 -8.98
C ALA A 67 -7.79 7.99 -9.13
N TRP A 68 -7.76 9.33 -9.17
CA TRP A 68 -8.91 10.16 -9.47
C TRP A 68 -8.94 10.51 -10.94
N ASP A 69 -10.12 10.41 -11.54
CA ASP A 69 -10.40 11.08 -12.81
C ASP A 69 -10.77 12.55 -12.57
N ASN A 70 -10.69 13.36 -13.60
CA ASN A 70 -10.91 14.82 -13.54
C ASN A 70 -12.34 15.20 -13.13
N ASP A 71 -13.32 14.33 -13.38
CA ASP A 71 -14.71 14.52 -12.94
C ASP A 71 -14.94 14.17 -11.46
N GLY A 72 -13.90 13.69 -10.76
CA GLY A 72 -13.98 13.25 -9.37
C GLY A 72 -14.41 11.80 -9.19
N THR A 73 -14.46 10.99 -10.26
CA THR A 73 -14.58 9.53 -10.17
C THR A 73 -13.31 8.94 -9.53
N LEU A 74 -13.46 8.07 -8.54
CA LEU A 74 -12.35 7.32 -7.95
C LEU A 74 -12.27 5.94 -8.60
N ILE A 75 -11.09 5.57 -9.08
CA ILE A 75 -10.79 4.27 -9.66
C ILE A 75 -9.71 3.59 -8.84
N TRP A 76 -9.82 2.29 -8.62
CA TRP A 76 -8.79 1.49 -7.97
C TRP A 76 -8.69 0.10 -8.56
N ARG A 77 -7.57 -0.56 -8.28
CA ARG A 77 -7.34 -1.94 -8.65
C ARG A 77 -7.57 -2.88 -7.47
N GLU A 78 -8.36 -3.93 -7.69
CA GLU A 78 -8.55 -5.04 -6.77
C GLU A 78 -7.89 -6.31 -7.31
N THR A 79 -7.05 -6.96 -6.52
CA THR A 79 -6.63 -8.34 -6.80
C THR A 79 -7.58 -9.30 -6.11
N ARG A 80 -8.26 -10.13 -6.89
CA ARG A 80 -9.18 -11.16 -6.42
C ARG A 80 -8.69 -12.51 -6.95
N SER A 81 -8.21 -13.38 -6.06
CA SER A 81 -7.69 -14.71 -6.44
C SER A 81 -6.64 -14.67 -7.57
N GLY A 82 -5.73 -13.69 -7.53
CA GLY A 82 -4.68 -13.50 -8.53
C GLY A 82 -5.10 -12.74 -9.80
N HIS A 83 -6.39 -12.41 -9.97
CA HIS A 83 -6.90 -11.62 -11.07
C HIS A 83 -7.09 -10.15 -10.66
N GLY A 84 -6.53 -9.22 -11.44
CA GLY A 84 -6.67 -7.78 -11.23
C GLY A 84 -7.88 -7.20 -11.96
N ALA A 85 -8.80 -6.60 -11.23
CA ALA A 85 -9.95 -5.88 -11.78
C ALA A 85 -9.89 -4.40 -11.41
N LEU A 86 -10.27 -3.51 -12.34
CA LEU A 86 -10.48 -2.11 -12.04
C LEU A 86 -11.91 -1.90 -11.56
N VAL A 87 -12.05 -1.13 -10.49
CA VAL A 87 -13.33 -0.80 -9.87
C VAL A 87 -13.45 0.72 -9.82
N ILE A 88 -14.65 1.22 -10.12
CA ILE A 88 -14.93 2.66 -10.12
C ILE A 88 -16.00 3.02 -9.10
N GLN A 89 -15.84 4.18 -8.48
CA GLN A 89 -16.81 4.85 -7.63
C GLN A 89 -17.09 6.23 -8.25
N PRO A 90 -18.25 6.40 -8.92
CA PRO A 90 -18.66 7.70 -9.45
C PRO A 90 -18.80 8.77 -8.35
N PRO A 91 -18.63 10.06 -8.69
CA PRO A 91 -18.72 11.18 -7.74
C PRO A 91 -20.15 11.44 -7.24
N ASP A 92 -21.16 11.06 -8.04
CA ASP A 92 -22.58 11.33 -7.78
C ASP A 92 -23.25 10.37 -6.77
N GLY A 93 -22.45 9.51 -6.13
CA GLY A 93 -22.93 8.57 -5.12
C GLY A 93 -23.59 7.31 -5.68
N GLN A 94 -23.56 7.09 -7.01
CA GLN A 94 -23.92 5.80 -7.59
C GLN A 94 -23.09 4.65 -7.00
N ALA A 95 -23.63 3.44 -7.06
CA ALA A 95 -22.96 2.26 -6.55
C ALA A 95 -21.65 2.01 -7.33
N ARG A 96 -20.60 1.62 -6.59
CA ARG A 96 -19.36 1.16 -7.22
C ARG A 96 -19.60 -0.07 -8.10
N ARG A 97 -18.78 -0.22 -9.14
CA ARG A 97 -18.87 -1.35 -10.08
C ARG A 97 -17.51 -1.70 -10.67
N ASP A 98 -17.37 -2.95 -11.09
CA ASP A 98 -16.23 -3.38 -11.90
C ASP A 98 -16.30 -2.69 -13.28
N LEU A 99 -15.18 -2.12 -13.71
CA LEU A 99 -15.01 -1.51 -15.03
C LEU A 99 -14.69 -2.57 -16.09
N ASN A 100 -13.90 -3.56 -15.71
CA ASN A 100 -13.54 -4.69 -16.55
C ASN A 100 -13.65 -6.00 -15.77
N SER A 101 -14.06 -7.06 -16.45
CA SER A 101 -14.15 -8.43 -15.92
C SER A 101 -13.34 -9.45 -16.74
N GLU A 102 -12.95 -9.09 -17.98
CA GLU A 102 -12.26 -10.00 -18.90
C GLU A 102 -10.73 -9.89 -18.79
N PHE A 103 -10.22 -8.70 -18.51
CA PHE A 103 -8.80 -8.42 -18.48
C PHE A 103 -8.22 -8.63 -17.09
N ASN A 104 -7.11 -9.38 -17.01
CA ASN A 104 -6.30 -9.39 -15.81
C ASN A 104 -5.40 -8.15 -15.82
N VAL A 105 -5.80 -7.10 -15.11
CA VAL A 105 -5.05 -5.84 -15.04
C VAL A 105 -3.84 -6.05 -14.15
N ARG A 106 -2.63 -6.06 -14.74
CA ARG A 106 -1.36 -6.19 -14.01
C ARG A 106 -0.21 -5.81 -14.95
N ALA A 107 0.59 -4.83 -14.53
CA ALA A 107 1.82 -4.46 -15.19
C ALA A 107 2.94 -5.49 -14.95
N GLY A 108 3.86 -5.57 -15.92
CA GLY A 108 4.87 -6.64 -16.00
C GLY A 108 6.33 -6.18 -15.98
N VAL A 109 6.60 -4.91 -15.69
CA VAL A 109 7.98 -4.40 -15.52
C VAL A 109 8.44 -4.66 -14.08
N GLY A 110 9.64 -5.23 -13.91
CA GLY A 110 10.18 -5.60 -12.59
C GLY A 110 9.25 -6.55 -11.84
N TYR A 111 8.90 -6.22 -10.60
CA TYR A 111 7.94 -6.98 -9.79
C TYR A 111 6.46 -6.58 -10.04
N GLY A 112 6.19 -5.73 -11.03
CA GLY A 112 4.87 -5.19 -11.38
C GLY A 112 4.59 -3.82 -10.76
N GLY A 113 3.31 -3.44 -10.66
CA GLY A 113 2.88 -2.12 -10.16
C GLY A 113 2.76 -1.07 -11.26
N GLY A 114 2.15 0.08 -10.95
CA GLY A 114 1.82 1.08 -11.97
C GLY A 114 0.86 0.50 -13.02
N ASP A 115 -0.19 -0.17 -12.56
CA ASP A 115 -1.01 -1.03 -13.39
C ASP A 115 -1.92 -0.21 -14.34
N PHE A 116 -2.24 1.02 -13.96
CA PHE A 116 -3.11 1.90 -14.74
C PHE A 116 -2.89 3.38 -14.45
N THR A 117 -3.47 4.23 -15.30
CA THR A 117 -3.71 5.66 -15.05
C THR A 117 -5.07 6.05 -15.59
N VAL A 118 -5.58 7.22 -15.20
CA VAL A 118 -6.87 7.73 -15.66
C VAL A 118 -6.72 9.18 -16.12
N ALA A 119 -7.41 9.52 -17.20
CA ALA A 119 -7.51 10.88 -17.68
C ALA A 119 -8.81 11.07 -18.49
N ASN A 120 -9.59 12.08 -18.12
CA ASN A 120 -10.73 12.62 -18.88
C ASN A 120 -11.73 11.56 -19.34
N GLY A 121 -12.21 10.73 -18.42
CA GLY A 121 -13.22 9.72 -18.72
C GLY A 121 -12.65 8.45 -19.35
N PHE A 122 -11.33 8.29 -19.39
CA PHE A 122 -10.66 7.09 -19.89
C PHE A 122 -9.66 6.54 -18.88
N VAL A 123 -9.67 5.22 -18.71
CA VAL A 123 -8.61 4.48 -18.03
C VAL A 123 -7.66 3.88 -19.06
N TYR A 124 -6.37 3.89 -18.74
CA TYR A 124 -5.30 3.27 -19.51
C TYR A 124 -4.63 2.23 -18.62
N PHE A 125 -4.69 0.96 -18.97
CA PHE A 125 -4.24 -0.13 -18.08
C PHE A 125 -3.43 -1.19 -18.82
N VAL A 126 -2.55 -1.88 -18.09
CA VAL A 126 -1.73 -2.97 -18.63
C VAL A 126 -2.42 -4.31 -18.42
N GLU A 127 -2.52 -5.12 -19.48
CA GLU A 127 -3.03 -6.49 -19.42
C GLU A 127 -1.88 -7.50 -19.20
N ALA A 128 -2.05 -8.35 -18.19
CA ALA A 128 -0.99 -9.19 -17.65
C ALA A 128 -0.36 -10.16 -18.65
N LYS A 129 -1.15 -10.76 -19.55
CA LYS A 129 -0.68 -11.83 -20.43
C LYS A 129 0.04 -11.29 -21.67
N SER A 130 -0.47 -10.20 -22.23
CA SER A 130 0.00 -9.63 -23.50
C SER A 130 0.99 -8.49 -23.33
N GLY A 131 1.08 -7.90 -22.12
CA GLY A 131 1.86 -6.70 -21.85
C GLY A 131 1.32 -5.43 -22.54
N ARG A 132 0.15 -5.54 -23.20
CA ARG A 132 -0.48 -4.42 -23.91
C ARG A 132 -1.05 -3.41 -22.95
N ILE A 133 -1.04 -2.16 -23.36
CA ILE A 133 -1.83 -1.10 -22.77
C ILE A 133 -3.16 -1.03 -23.51
N TYR A 134 -4.23 -1.02 -22.74
CA TYR A 134 -5.60 -0.85 -23.20
C TYR A 134 -6.13 0.51 -22.74
N ARG A 135 -6.90 1.17 -23.60
CA ARG A 135 -7.72 2.33 -23.27
C ARG A 135 -9.18 1.91 -23.16
N GLN A 136 -9.87 2.33 -22.10
CA GLN A 136 -11.28 2.03 -21.89
C GLN A 136 -12.05 3.24 -21.32
N PRO A 137 -13.24 3.59 -21.84
CA PRO A 137 -14.08 4.63 -21.22
C PRO A 137 -14.55 4.24 -19.82
N THR A 138 -14.53 5.17 -18.86
CA THR A 138 -14.94 4.95 -17.46
C THR A 138 -16.47 4.81 -17.30
N HIS A 139 -17.27 5.45 -18.15
CA HIS A 139 -18.73 5.36 -18.11
C HIS A 139 -19.29 4.15 -18.87
N LYS A 140 -19.00 4.03 -20.17
CA LYS A 140 -19.49 2.90 -20.98
C LYS A 140 -18.65 2.74 -22.24
N GLY A 141 -18.18 1.52 -22.49
CA GLY A 141 -17.46 1.15 -23.70
C GLY A 141 -16.58 -0.08 -23.48
N THR A 142 -16.07 -0.63 -24.57
CA THR A 142 -15.13 -1.75 -24.54
C THR A 142 -13.70 -1.24 -24.51
N ALA A 143 -12.80 -2.01 -23.91
CA ALA A 143 -11.38 -1.69 -23.94
C ALA A 143 -10.81 -1.90 -25.36
N LYS A 144 -9.93 -1.00 -25.78
CA LYS A 144 -9.20 -1.06 -27.06
C LYS A 144 -7.70 -1.09 -26.77
N ALA A 145 -6.99 -2.06 -27.34
CA ALA A 145 -5.53 -2.08 -27.25
C ALA A 145 -4.95 -0.87 -28.02
N ILE A 146 -4.00 -0.17 -27.40
CA ILE A 146 -3.30 0.98 -28.00
C ILE A 146 -1.80 0.71 -28.19
N THR A 147 -1.30 -0.41 -27.70
CA THR A 147 0.08 -0.89 -27.96
C THR A 147 0.06 -2.32 -28.51
N PRO A 148 1.13 -2.73 -29.24
CA PRO A 148 1.30 -4.12 -29.67
C PRO A 148 1.53 -5.07 -28.49
N ALA A 149 1.28 -6.37 -28.70
CA ALA A 149 1.61 -7.42 -27.71
C ALA A 149 3.10 -7.74 -27.78
N PHE A 150 3.92 -6.85 -27.23
CA PHE A 150 5.36 -6.91 -27.31
C PHE A 150 5.95 -6.39 -26.00
N GLY A 151 6.89 -7.15 -25.42
CA GLY A 151 7.50 -6.86 -24.12
C GLY A 151 6.48 -6.72 -22.97
N ASN A 152 6.88 -6.04 -21.90
CA ASN A 152 5.98 -5.68 -20.80
C ASN A 152 5.94 -4.16 -20.60
N ALA A 153 4.82 -3.65 -20.11
CA ALA A 153 4.62 -2.24 -19.80
C ALA A 153 4.27 -2.03 -18.32
N ALA A 154 4.50 -0.81 -17.83
CA ALA A 154 4.10 -0.34 -16.52
C ALA A 154 4.01 1.20 -16.50
N SER A 155 3.33 1.73 -15.48
CA SER A 155 3.23 3.16 -15.17
C SER A 155 2.85 4.04 -16.36
N PRO A 156 1.70 3.78 -17.01
CA PRO A 156 1.19 4.66 -18.04
C PRO A 156 0.94 6.08 -17.47
N ALA A 157 1.27 7.12 -18.22
CA ALA A 157 1.08 8.52 -17.84
C ALA A 157 0.62 9.34 -19.05
N VAL A 158 -0.61 9.86 -18.98
CA VAL A 158 -1.25 10.62 -20.07
C VAL A 158 -0.72 12.05 -20.07
N SER A 159 -0.46 12.61 -21.26
CA SER A 159 -0.06 14.01 -21.41
C SER A 159 -1.19 14.97 -21.02
N PRO A 160 -0.88 16.21 -20.60
CA PRO A 160 -1.90 17.19 -20.22
C PRO A 160 -2.90 17.52 -21.33
N ASP A 161 -2.48 17.41 -22.60
CA ASP A 161 -3.33 17.59 -23.78
C ASP A 161 -4.01 16.31 -24.27
N GLU A 162 -3.85 15.21 -23.53
CA GLU A 162 -4.44 13.88 -23.74
C GLU A 162 -4.07 13.18 -25.05
N LYS A 163 -3.11 13.74 -25.81
CA LYS A 163 -2.72 13.16 -27.10
C LYS A 163 -1.74 12.00 -26.96
N TYR A 164 -0.91 12.02 -25.93
CA TYR A 164 0.21 11.10 -25.78
C TYR A 164 0.17 10.33 -24.46
N LEU A 165 0.79 9.16 -24.47
CA LEU A 165 0.94 8.30 -23.32
C LEU A 165 2.41 7.90 -23.18
N LEU A 166 3.02 8.25 -22.04
CA LEU A 166 4.30 7.69 -21.61
C LEU A 166 4.06 6.40 -20.85
N PHE A 167 5.02 5.49 -20.89
CA PHE A 167 5.02 4.30 -20.04
C PHE A 167 6.44 3.74 -19.94
N VAL A 168 6.72 3.05 -18.83
CA VAL A 168 7.95 2.24 -18.72
C VAL A 168 7.73 0.96 -19.51
N HIS A 169 8.70 0.61 -20.35
CA HIS A 169 8.65 -0.57 -21.19
C HIS A 169 9.93 -1.40 -21.04
N THR A 170 9.77 -2.72 -20.93
CA THR A 170 10.90 -3.65 -20.89
C THR A 170 10.80 -4.70 -21.99
N TYR A 171 11.90 -4.91 -22.70
CA TYR A 171 12.05 -5.98 -23.68
C TYR A 171 13.50 -6.47 -23.67
N GLU A 172 13.70 -7.79 -23.70
CA GLU A 172 15.03 -8.42 -23.63
C GLU A 172 15.89 -7.90 -22.47
N ARG A 173 15.25 -7.58 -21.33
CA ARG A 173 15.88 -7.03 -20.11
C ARG A 173 16.49 -5.65 -20.28
N GLN A 174 16.06 -4.89 -21.29
CA GLN A 174 16.37 -3.49 -21.43
C GLN A 174 15.12 -2.68 -21.16
N ASP A 175 15.18 -1.81 -20.16
CA ASP A 175 14.10 -0.89 -19.88
C ASP A 175 14.27 0.40 -20.71
N CYS A 176 13.15 1.09 -20.90
CA CYS A 176 13.10 2.41 -21.51
C CYS A 176 11.81 3.11 -21.10
N ILE A 177 11.76 4.43 -21.33
CA ILE A 177 10.49 5.15 -21.35
C ILE A 177 10.04 5.22 -22.80
N ALA A 178 8.89 4.64 -23.08
CA ALA A 178 8.25 4.65 -24.38
C ALA A 178 7.13 5.68 -24.43
N ILE A 179 6.82 6.14 -25.65
CA ILE A 179 5.72 7.07 -25.94
C ILE A 179 4.86 6.54 -27.08
N THR A 180 3.55 6.72 -26.98
CA THR A 180 2.57 6.43 -28.06
C THR A 180 1.46 7.47 -28.02
N ASP A 181 0.57 7.50 -29.03
CA ASP A 181 -0.68 8.25 -28.91
C ASP A 181 -1.74 7.47 -28.11
N THR A 182 -2.66 8.21 -27.50
CA THR A 182 -3.71 7.65 -26.65
C THR A 182 -4.79 6.88 -27.41
N GLU A 183 -4.86 7.01 -28.73
CA GLU A 183 -5.85 6.33 -29.59
C GLU A 183 -5.30 5.05 -30.25
N GLY A 184 -4.00 4.79 -30.13
CA GLY A 184 -3.30 3.64 -30.71
C GLY A 184 -3.18 3.71 -32.24
N GLN A 185 -2.99 4.92 -32.79
CA GLN A 185 -2.82 5.15 -34.23
C GLN A 185 -1.39 4.93 -34.70
N TYR A 186 -0.42 5.25 -33.85
CA TYR A 186 1.00 5.16 -34.13
C TYR A 186 1.65 3.99 -33.38
N TRP A 187 2.75 3.48 -33.95
CA TRP A 187 3.57 2.50 -33.26
C TRP A 187 4.35 3.19 -32.12
N PRO A 188 4.43 2.59 -30.92
CA PRO A 188 5.17 3.19 -29.82
C PRO A 188 6.64 3.42 -30.15
N GLN A 189 7.18 4.56 -29.70
CA GLN A 189 8.58 4.95 -29.89
C GLN A 189 9.33 4.90 -28.56
N ARG A 190 10.61 4.53 -28.62
CA ARG A 190 11.52 4.63 -27.48
C ARG A 190 11.91 6.10 -27.31
N LEU A 191 11.40 6.75 -26.27
CA LEU A 191 11.63 8.18 -26.02
C LEU A 191 12.90 8.41 -25.20
N VAL A 192 13.09 7.63 -24.13
CA VAL A 192 14.27 7.69 -23.26
C VAL A 192 14.89 6.29 -23.17
N SER A 193 16.22 6.22 -23.30
CA SER A 193 16.99 4.97 -23.16
C SER A 193 18.46 5.25 -22.83
N GLY A 194 19.17 4.22 -22.37
CA GLY A 194 20.60 4.28 -22.07
C GLY A 194 20.93 3.86 -20.64
N ASP A 195 20.00 4.06 -19.71
CA ASP A 195 20.04 3.47 -18.38
C ASP A 195 19.39 2.07 -18.36
N ASP A 196 19.79 1.21 -17.43
CA ASP A 196 19.28 -0.17 -17.26
C ASP A 196 17.84 -0.19 -16.72
N PHE A 197 17.48 0.76 -15.85
CA PHE A 197 16.20 0.79 -15.14
C PHE A 197 15.60 2.20 -15.04
N TYR A 198 14.26 2.27 -15.04
CA TYR A 198 13.50 3.52 -14.94
C TYR A 198 12.33 3.37 -13.97
N MET A 199 12.02 4.42 -13.21
CA MET A 199 10.76 4.55 -12.47
C MET A 199 9.69 5.22 -13.34
N GLN A 200 8.46 5.32 -12.80
CA GLN A 200 7.34 6.00 -13.45
C GLN A 200 7.72 7.42 -13.95
N PRO A 201 7.42 7.75 -15.22
CA PRO A 201 7.60 9.10 -15.73
C PRO A 201 6.44 10.01 -15.31
N CYS A 202 6.66 11.32 -15.28
CA CYS A 202 5.61 12.31 -15.12
C CYS A 202 5.74 13.48 -16.11
N TRP A 203 4.60 14.06 -16.47
CA TRP A 203 4.51 15.20 -17.38
C TRP A 203 4.54 16.52 -16.64
N HIS A 204 5.28 17.49 -17.18
CA HIS A 204 5.08 18.89 -16.81
C HIS A 204 3.71 19.36 -17.32
N PRO A 205 2.94 20.19 -16.58
CA PRO A 205 1.58 20.58 -16.96
C PRO A 205 1.47 21.33 -18.29
N ALA A 206 2.55 21.97 -18.76
CA ALA A 206 2.58 22.59 -20.09
C ALA A 206 2.78 21.57 -21.25
N GLY A 207 3.06 20.30 -20.95
CA GLY A 207 3.25 19.24 -21.94
C GLY A 207 4.57 19.30 -22.73
N ASP A 208 5.47 20.20 -22.34
CA ASP A 208 6.75 20.50 -23.01
C ASP A 208 7.95 19.77 -22.38
N ARG A 209 7.77 19.16 -21.20
CA ARG A 209 8.82 18.50 -20.43
C ARG A 209 8.29 17.27 -19.72
N ILE A 210 9.20 16.34 -19.45
CA ILE A 210 8.95 15.13 -18.66
C ILE A 210 10.04 14.98 -17.61
N ALA A 211 9.75 14.28 -16.51
CA ALA A 211 10.74 13.89 -15.51
C ALA A 211 10.67 12.40 -15.24
N TRP A 212 11.80 11.81 -14.88
CA TRP A 212 11.90 10.40 -14.51
C TRP A 212 13.10 10.14 -13.61
N VAL A 213 13.04 9.05 -12.85
CA VAL A 213 14.18 8.52 -12.09
C VAL A 213 14.76 7.32 -12.83
N ALA A 214 16.08 7.23 -12.91
CA ALA A 214 16.79 6.13 -13.54
C ALA A 214 18.04 5.70 -12.75
N TRP A 215 18.45 4.44 -12.92
CA TRP A 215 19.67 3.89 -12.32
C TRP A 215 20.21 2.73 -13.16
N ASN A 216 21.43 2.31 -12.81
CA ASN A 216 22.17 1.29 -13.54
C ASN A 216 22.73 0.24 -12.58
N HIS A 217 23.02 -0.94 -13.10
CA HIS A 217 23.85 -1.90 -12.38
C HIS A 217 25.20 -1.28 -11.99
N PRO A 218 25.74 -1.62 -10.80
CA PRO A 218 25.26 -2.63 -9.85
C PRO A 218 24.24 -2.11 -8.82
N GLN A 219 23.73 -0.88 -8.97
CA GLN A 219 22.87 -0.26 -7.97
C GLN A 219 21.47 -0.87 -7.94
N MET A 220 20.92 -1.00 -6.73
CA MET A 220 19.49 -1.08 -6.48
C MET A 220 18.92 0.35 -6.30
N PRO A 221 17.60 0.58 -6.47
CA PRO A 221 17.05 1.94 -6.43
C PRO A 221 17.09 2.63 -5.06
N TRP A 222 17.50 1.92 -4.00
CA TRP A 222 17.76 2.48 -2.66
C TRP A 222 19.25 2.66 -2.36
N ASP A 223 20.14 2.28 -3.29
CA ASP A 223 21.58 2.55 -3.19
C ASP A 223 21.85 3.94 -3.74
N GLY A 224 21.50 4.17 -5.00
CA GLY A 224 21.69 5.45 -5.67
C GLY A 224 20.94 5.49 -7.00
N THR A 225 20.29 6.63 -7.29
CA THR A 225 19.52 6.86 -8.51
C THR A 225 19.66 8.31 -8.95
N THR A 226 19.29 8.61 -10.19
CA THR A 226 19.32 9.99 -10.72
C THR A 226 17.93 10.42 -11.14
N LEU A 227 17.54 11.64 -10.75
CA LEU A 227 16.33 12.30 -11.24
C LEU A 227 16.70 13.21 -12.41
N LYS A 228 16.04 13.02 -13.54
CA LYS A 228 16.30 13.75 -14.79
C LYS A 228 15.04 14.49 -15.25
N ILE A 229 15.25 15.63 -15.92
CA ILE A 229 14.21 16.35 -16.68
C ILE A 229 14.63 16.37 -18.14
N GLY A 230 13.70 16.06 -19.04
CA GLY A 230 13.89 16.15 -20.48
C GLY A 230 12.86 17.06 -21.12
N THR A 231 13.30 17.95 -22.01
CA THR A 231 12.42 18.70 -22.91
C THR A 231 11.85 17.81 -24.01
N LEU A 232 10.68 18.18 -24.53
CA LEU A 232 10.06 17.54 -25.66
C LEU A 232 10.08 18.49 -26.86
N VAL A 233 10.56 17.97 -27.98
CA VAL A 233 10.58 18.66 -29.27
C VAL A 233 9.69 17.94 -30.25
N GLN A 234 9.37 18.61 -31.37
CA GLN A 234 8.65 17.96 -32.46
C GLN A 234 9.46 16.77 -32.99
N GLY A 235 8.90 15.56 -32.85
CA GLY A 235 9.51 14.34 -33.37
C GLY A 235 9.00 13.97 -34.75
N ASN A 236 9.33 12.74 -35.16
CA ASN A 236 8.92 12.17 -36.43
C ASN A 236 7.56 11.46 -36.29
N HIS A 237 6.82 11.40 -37.39
CA HIS A 237 5.57 10.62 -37.49
C HIS A 237 4.48 11.01 -36.46
N GLY A 238 4.48 12.27 -36.02
CA GLY A 238 3.43 12.78 -35.13
C GLY A 238 3.60 12.47 -33.65
N LEU A 239 4.70 11.83 -33.23
CA LEU A 239 5.05 11.62 -31.83
C LEU A 239 6.17 12.59 -31.39
N PRO A 240 6.18 13.06 -30.12
CA PRO A 240 7.26 13.87 -29.57
C PRO A 240 8.60 13.13 -29.55
N ALA A 241 9.68 13.89 -29.67
CA ALA A 241 11.05 13.38 -29.46
C ALA A 241 11.69 14.05 -28.23
N LEU A 242 12.67 13.37 -27.64
CA LEU A 242 13.42 13.89 -26.50
C LEU A 242 14.42 14.94 -26.98
N GLY A 243 14.36 16.12 -26.37
CA GLY A 243 15.32 17.19 -26.57
C GLY A 243 16.44 17.16 -25.53
N GLU A 244 16.78 18.34 -25.00
CA GLU A 244 17.76 18.49 -23.93
C GLU A 244 17.33 17.75 -22.66
N VAL A 245 18.30 17.11 -21.99
CA VAL A 245 18.14 16.40 -20.73
C VAL A 245 19.11 16.98 -19.70
N ILE A 246 18.60 17.30 -18.52
CA ILE A 246 19.39 17.70 -17.35
C ILE A 246 19.21 16.68 -16.24
N THR A 247 20.26 16.46 -15.45
CA THR A 247 20.16 15.75 -14.17
C THR A 247 19.88 16.78 -13.08
N VAL A 248 18.76 16.61 -12.38
CA VAL A 248 18.31 17.51 -11.31
C VAL A 248 19.05 17.20 -10.02
N THR A 249 19.14 15.92 -9.65
CA THR A 249 19.81 15.46 -8.43
C THR A 249 20.00 13.95 -8.46
N GLY A 250 20.71 13.43 -7.46
CA GLY A 250 20.99 12.00 -7.30
C GLY A 250 22.29 11.56 -7.95
N ASP A 251 22.84 10.48 -7.42
CA ASP A 251 24.09 9.85 -7.84
C ASP A 251 24.16 8.42 -7.30
N GLU A 252 25.33 7.77 -7.35
CA GLU A 252 25.54 6.41 -6.85
C GLU A 252 25.34 6.27 -5.33
N ASN A 253 25.38 7.36 -4.57
CA ASN A 253 25.28 7.34 -3.10
C ASN A 253 24.00 7.99 -2.58
N THR A 254 23.21 8.61 -3.46
CA THR A 254 21.98 9.33 -3.14
C THR A 254 20.82 8.67 -3.86
N ALA A 255 19.93 8.03 -3.10
CA ALA A 255 18.74 7.38 -3.63
C ALA A 255 17.59 8.38 -3.76
N VAL A 256 17.25 8.73 -4.99
CA VAL A 256 16.09 9.54 -5.34
C VAL A 256 14.89 8.65 -5.63
N PHE A 257 13.73 9.02 -5.10
CA PHE A 257 12.47 8.29 -5.22
C PHE A 257 11.34 9.21 -5.66
N GLY A 258 10.66 8.80 -6.73
CA GLY A 258 9.46 9.48 -7.23
C GLY A 258 9.72 10.88 -7.80
N ALA A 259 8.77 11.37 -8.61
CA ALA A 259 8.81 12.70 -9.18
C ALA A 259 7.39 13.15 -9.53
N GLN A 260 7.03 14.39 -9.21
CA GLN A 260 5.77 15.00 -9.64
C GLN A 260 5.97 16.49 -9.88
N PHE A 261 5.52 17.00 -11.03
CA PHE A 261 5.44 18.45 -11.24
C PHE A 261 4.26 19.05 -10.46
N SER A 262 4.42 20.27 -9.95
CA SER A 262 3.31 21.02 -9.39
C SER A 262 2.27 21.34 -10.48
N PRO A 263 0.97 21.44 -10.14
CA PRO A 263 -0.09 21.77 -11.10
C PRO A 263 0.14 23.09 -11.85
N ASP A 264 0.82 24.05 -11.23
CA ASP A 264 1.18 25.34 -11.83
C ASP A 264 2.49 25.33 -12.63
N GLY A 265 3.20 24.19 -12.66
CA GLY A 265 4.44 24.02 -13.42
C GLY A 265 5.65 24.77 -12.87
N ARG A 266 5.60 25.28 -11.63
CA ARG A 266 6.73 25.99 -11.01
C ARG A 266 7.73 25.06 -10.32
N TYR A 267 7.26 23.94 -9.79
CA TYR A 267 8.06 23.05 -8.96
C TYR A 267 8.09 21.61 -9.48
N LEU A 268 9.18 20.90 -9.21
CA LEU A 268 9.28 19.44 -9.28
C LEU A 268 9.49 18.89 -7.86
N ALA A 269 8.52 18.15 -7.33
CA ALA A 269 8.65 17.47 -6.04
C ALA A 269 9.26 16.08 -6.22
N TYR A 270 10.12 15.69 -5.29
CA TYR A 270 10.79 14.39 -5.26
C TYR A 270 11.23 14.05 -3.83
N VAL A 271 11.62 12.80 -3.58
CA VAL A 271 12.17 12.35 -2.31
C VAL A 271 13.62 11.92 -2.50
N ALA A 272 14.53 12.28 -1.60
CA ALA A 272 15.95 11.86 -1.67
C ALA A 272 16.55 11.66 -0.27
N ASP A 273 17.61 10.87 -0.14
CA ASP A 273 18.27 10.57 1.14
C ASP A 273 19.74 11.03 1.28
N PRO A 274 20.13 12.24 0.82
CA PRO A 274 21.54 12.67 0.87
C PRO A 274 22.09 12.72 2.30
N ASP A 275 21.23 13.00 3.29
CA ASP A 275 21.58 13.07 4.70
C ASP A 275 21.23 11.78 5.48
N GLY A 276 20.96 10.68 4.75
CA GLY A 276 20.71 9.36 5.32
C GLY A 276 19.26 9.06 5.69
N TRP A 277 18.31 9.96 5.43
CA TRP A 277 16.86 9.71 5.55
C TRP A 277 16.15 10.23 4.31
N TRP A 278 15.18 9.49 3.79
CA TRP A 278 14.38 9.96 2.66
C TRP A 278 13.53 11.17 3.06
N GLN A 279 13.91 12.36 2.61
CA GLN A 279 13.18 13.61 2.81
C GLN A 279 12.51 14.09 1.53
N LEU A 280 11.38 14.78 1.66
CA LEU A 280 10.65 15.41 0.56
C LEU A 280 11.27 16.77 0.23
N TYR A 281 11.52 17.00 -1.05
CA TYR A 281 12.06 18.24 -1.59
C TYR A 281 11.14 18.80 -2.69
N VAL A 282 11.27 20.09 -2.95
CA VAL A 282 10.83 20.73 -4.20
C VAL A 282 12.01 21.41 -4.89
N TYR A 283 12.12 21.22 -6.20
CA TYR A 283 13.04 21.91 -7.09
C TYR A 283 12.30 23.01 -7.84
N ASN A 284 12.74 24.26 -7.73
CA ASN A 284 12.19 25.39 -8.47
C ASN A 284 12.75 25.39 -9.91
N LEU A 285 11.85 25.28 -10.90
CA LEU A 285 12.24 25.15 -12.30
C LEU A 285 12.78 26.45 -12.93
N GLU A 286 12.55 27.60 -12.29
CA GLU A 286 13.05 28.90 -12.72
C GLU A 286 14.40 29.23 -12.08
N SER A 287 14.50 29.13 -10.75
CA SER A 287 15.74 29.49 -10.02
C SER A 287 16.78 28.37 -9.97
N GLY A 288 16.37 27.11 -10.17
CA GLY A 288 17.23 25.93 -9.98
C GLY A 288 17.51 25.59 -8.52
N GLU A 289 16.77 26.17 -7.57
CA GLU A 289 16.98 25.95 -6.15
C GLU A 289 16.20 24.74 -5.62
N HIS A 290 16.81 24.00 -4.70
CA HIS A 290 16.20 22.90 -3.97
C HIS A 290 15.78 23.36 -2.57
N LYS A 291 14.52 23.10 -2.20
CA LYS A 291 14.00 23.33 -0.85
C LYS A 291 13.56 22.01 -0.24
N MET A 292 14.19 21.63 0.87
CA MET A 292 13.75 20.50 1.69
C MET A 292 12.48 20.91 2.46
N LEU A 293 11.42 20.11 2.37
CA LEU A 293 10.13 20.38 3.00
C LEU A 293 9.91 19.59 4.30
N THR A 294 10.61 18.47 4.46
CA THR A 294 10.54 17.59 5.64
C THR A 294 11.88 17.47 6.33
N GLY A 295 11.92 16.85 7.52
CA GLY A 295 13.17 16.64 8.24
C GLY A 295 13.01 15.66 9.40
N GLY A 296 14.12 15.43 10.10
CA GLY A 296 14.20 14.52 11.24
C GLY A 296 14.29 13.04 10.85
N GLU A 297 14.32 12.18 11.86
CA GLU A 297 14.44 10.72 11.73
C GLU A 297 13.08 10.12 11.35
N ALA A 298 12.72 10.27 10.08
CA ALA A 298 11.53 9.68 9.47
C ALA A 298 11.71 9.52 7.95
N GLU A 299 11.14 8.45 7.39
CA GLU A 299 11.21 8.17 5.96
C GLU A 299 9.97 8.69 5.24
N HIS A 300 10.17 9.30 4.07
CA HIS A 300 9.11 9.77 3.16
C HIS A 300 9.14 9.04 1.80
N GLY A 301 10.14 8.19 1.60
CA GLY A 301 10.31 7.30 0.45
C GLY A 301 10.15 5.84 0.83
N VAL A 302 10.13 4.98 -0.18
CA VAL A 302 10.05 3.52 -0.02
C VAL A 302 11.00 2.85 -1.01
N PRO A 303 11.51 1.64 -0.72
CA PRO A 303 12.34 0.91 -1.68
C PRO A 303 11.50 0.59 -2.93
N ALA A 304 11.94 1.09 -4.09
CA ALA A 304 11.19 1.00 -5.35
C ALA A 304 11.30 -0.38 -6.02
N TRP A 305 10.82 -1.43 -5.34
CA TRP A 305 10.72 -2.78 -5.87
C TRP A 305 9.68 -2.91 -6.99
N VAL A 306 8.62 -2.10 -6.93
CA VAL A 306 7.50 -2.09 -7.88
C VAL A 306 7.31 -0.68 -8.44
N GLN A 307 6.66 -0.61 -9.59
CA GLN A 307 6.35 0.63 -10.29
C GLN A 307 5.12 1.31 -9.69
N GLY A 308 4.96 2.62 -9.95
CA GLY A 308 3.74 3.37 -9.62
C GLY A 308 3.51 3.63 -8.13
N LEU A 309 4.56 3.55 -7.30
CA LEU A 309 4.48 3.89 -5.88
C LEU A 309 4.33 5.40 -5.69
N ARG A 310 3.31 5.82 -4.93
CA ARG A 310 3.08 7.23 -4.58
C ARG A 310 3.08 7.43 -3.07
N THR A 311 4.11 8.11 -2.57
CA THR A 311 4.22 8.54 -1.16
C THR A 311 3.86 10.01 -0.96
N PHE A 312 3.69 10.77 -2.04
CA PHE A 312 3.23 12.16 -2.01
C PHE A 312 2.34 12.49 -3.20
N SER A 313 1.53 13.53 -3.05
CA SER A 313 0.67 14.10 -4.09
C SER A 313 0.51 15.59 -3.85
N PHE A 314 0.76 16.42 -4.86
CA PHE A 314 0.35 17.83 -4.81
C PHE A 314 -1.16 17.94 -4.57
N ALA A 315 -1.55 18.93 -3.78
CA ALA A 315 -2.91 19.44 -3.80
C ALA A 315 -3.17 20.17 -5.14
N PRO A 316 -4.39 20.15 -5.68
CA PRO A 316 -4.70 20.79 -6.98
C PRO A 316 -4.38 22.28 -7.04
N ASP A 317 -4.36 22.98 -5.91
CA ASP A 317 -3.99 24.40 -5.84
C ASP A 317 -2.49 24.67 -6.02
N GLY A 318 -1.66 23.62 -6.02
CA GLY A 318 -0.20 23.71 -6.14
C GLY A 318 0.53 24.33 -4.95
N LYS A 319 -0.17 24.66 -3.85
CA LYS A 319 0.42 25.35 -2.68
C LYS A 319 0.87 24.40 -1.59
N SER A 320 0.36 23.17 -1.61
CA SER A 320 0.63 22.19 -0.57
C SER A 320 0.77 20.79 -1.14
N ILE A 321 1.46 19.92 -0.39
CA ILE A 321 1.71 18.53 -0.75
C ILE A 321 1.17 17.65 0.37
N TYR A 322 0.34 16.67 0.03
CA TYR A 322 0.03 15.55 0.91
C TYR A 322 1.14 14.53 0.80
N PHE A 323 1.63 14.01 1.93
CA PHE A 323 2.72 13.05 1.93
C PHE A 323 2.60 12.04 3.06
N LEU A 324 3.28 10.90 2.88
CA LEU A 324 3.37 9.84 3.86
C LEU A 324 4.66 9.99 4.66
N GLN A 325 4.56 9.82 5.98
CA GLN A 325 5.71 9.79 6.88
C GLN A 325 5.72 8.46 7.62
N ASN A 326 6.82 7.74 7.54
CA ASN A 326 7.07 6.50 8.27
C ASN A 326 8.04 6.75 9.42
N ARG A 327 7.62 6.39 10.63
CA ARG A 327 8.48 6.32 11.81
C ARG A 327 8.20 5.02 12.55
N ASP A 328 9.23 4.20 12.74
CA ASP A 328 9.16 2.93 13.47
C ASP A 328 8.08 1.96 12.95
N GLY A 329 7.76 2.02 11.65
CA GLY A 329 6.74 1.19 11.04
C GLY A 329 5.30 1.71 11.19
N PHE A 330 5.11 2.92 11.73
CA PHE A 330 3.84 3.65 11.66
C PHE A 330 3.90 4.65 10.53
N VAL A 331 3.00 4.49 9.57
CA VAL A 331 2.91 5.39 8.42
C VAL A 331 1.69 6.27 8.59
N GLY A 332 1.92 7.59 8.61
CA GLY A 332 0.90 8.62 8.77
C GLY A 332 0.75 9.48 7.53
N LEU A 333 -0.46 10.00 7.28
CA LEU A 333 -0.72 11.04 6.28
C LEU A 333 -0.49 12.43 6.87
N TRP A 334 0.26 13.25 6.15
CA TRP A 334 0.61 14.62 6.48
C TRP A 334 0.34 15.55 5.31
N ARG A 335 0.31 16.85 5.61
CA ARG A 335 0.26 17.92 4.61
C ARG A 335 1.33 18.95 4.95
N VAL A 336 2.05 19.44 3.95
CA VAL A 336 2.99 20.56 4.08
C VAL A 336 2.60 21.69 3.13
N GLU A 337 2.63 22.92 3.63
CA GLU A 337 2.48 24.13 2.80
C GLU A 337 3.86 24.57 2.32
N ILE A 338 4.01 24.78 1.01
CA ILE A 338 5.32 24.86 0.36
C ILE A 338 6.06 26.14 0.76
N GLU A 339 5.38 27.27 0.87
CA GLU A 339 6.02 28.57 1.13
C GLU A 339 6.48 28.67 2.59
N SER A 340 5.59 28.46 3.56
CA SER A 340 5.91 28.53 5.00
C SER A 340 6.64 27.31 5.53
N GLY A 341 6.53 26.15 4.88
CA GLY A 341 7.01 24.88 5.41
C GLY A 341 6.17 24.33 6.58
N MET A 342 5.00 24.93 6.86
CA MET A 342 4.13 24.47 7.93
C MET A 342 3.59 23.07 7.62
N GLN A 343 3.79 22.14 8.56
CA GLN A 343 3.33 20.76 8.46
C GLN A 343 2.20 20.47 9.43
N GLU A 344 1.22 19.68 8.99
CA GLU A 344 0.15 19.17 9.82
C GLU A 344 -0.11 17.68 9.55
N ARG A 345 -0.40 16.93 10.63
CA ARG A 345 -0.80 15.53 10.51
C ARG A 345 -2.30 15.45 10.23
N ILE A 346 -2.67 14.78 9.15
CA ILE A 346 -4.06 14.55 8.79
C ILE A 346 -4.60 13.32 9.55
N ARG A 347 -5.54 13.56 10.45
CA ARG A 347 -6.15 12.50 11.27
C ARG A 347 -7.37 11.91 10.56
N ILE A 348 -7.14 10.88 9.75
CA ILE A 348 -8.22 10.15 9.05
C ILE A 348 -8.94 9.11 9.95
N GLY A 349 -8.43 8.86 11.15
CA GLY A 349 -9.01 7.92 12.13
C GLY A 349 -7.91 7.37 13.04
N SER A 350 -8.22 7.15 14.32
CA SER A 350 -7.23 6.68 15.31
C SER A 350 -6.91 5.19 15.18
N GLU A 351 -7.76 4.44 14.48
CA GLU A 351 -7.57 3.02 14.22
C GLU A 351 -6.56 2.72 13.08
N TYR A 352 -6.24 3.73 12.27
CA TYR A 352 -5.32 3.60 11.15
C TYR A 352 -3.89 3.95 11.56
N THR A 353 -2.99 2.99 11.35
CA THR A 353 -1.58 3.07 11.75
C THR A 353 -0.63 2.88 10.58
N TRP A 354 -1.16 2.61 9.39
CA TRP A 354 -0.40 2.51 8.15
C TRP A 354 -1.19 3.08 6.98
N MET A 355 -0.53 3.84 6.11
CA MET A 355 -1.09 4.36 4.85
C MET A 355 -0.11 4.13 3.70
N GLY A 356 -0.65 4.04 2.49
CA GLY A 356 0.06 3.91 1.22
C GLY A 356 -0.77 4.48 0.07
N GLN A 357 -0.14 4.71 -1.09
CA GLN A 357 -0.80 5.18 -2.32
C GLN A 357 -1.71 6.40 -2.08
N VAL A 358 -1.09 7.56 -1.88
CA VAL A 358 -1.81 8.84 -1.71
C VAL A 358 -2.21 9.43 -3.06
N ALA A 359 -3.44 9.96 -3.15
CA ALA A 359 -3.90 10.72 -4.32
C ALA A 359 -4.86 11.85 -3.89
N ALA A 360 -4.45 13.09 -4.14
CA ALA A 360 -5.34 14.25 -3.98
C ALA A 360 -6.42 14.24 -5.07
N ALA A 361 -7.65 14.57 -4.70
CA ALA A 361 -8.76 14.67 -5.63
C ALA A 361 -8.71 16.01 -6.38
N PRO A 362 -9.17 16.08 -7.65
CA PRO A 362 -9.15 17.30 -8.45
C PRO A 362 -10.06 18.42 -7.90
N ASP A 363 -11.00 18.10 -7.01
CA ASP A 363 -11.87 19.09 -6.35
C ASP A 363 -11.17 19.98 -5.31
N GLY A 364 -9.92 19.67 -4.97
CA GLY A 364 -9.11 20.43 -4.01
C GLY A 364 -9.47 20.21 -2.54
N GLN A 365 -10.40 19.30 -2.24
CA GLN A 365 -10.92 19.07 -0.89
C GLN A 365 -10.61 17.67 -0.39
N ARG A 366 -10.70 16.67 -1.26
CA ARG A 366 -10.56 15.26 -0.86
C ARG A 366 -9.15 14.72 -1.11
N VAL A 367 -8.77 13.74 -0.29
CA VAL A 367 -7.59 12.90 -0.52
C VAL A 367 -7.99 11.44 -0.34
N ALA A 368 -7.58 10.59 -1.29
CA ALA A 368 -7.73 9.14 -1.19
C ALA A 368 -6.41 8.50 -0.73
N VAL A 369 -6.53 7.48 0.11
CA VAL A 369 -5.40 6.66 0.57
C VAL A 369 -5.81 5.19 0.69
N ILE A 370 -4.87 4.30 0.41
CA ILE A 370 -4.95 2.91 0.87
C ILE A 370 -4.45 2.91 2.31
N THR A 371 -5.23 2.38 3.24
CA THR A 371 -4.93 2.46 4.67
C THR A 371 -5.26 1.16 5.39
N SER A 372 -4.59 0.93 6.51
CA SER A 372 -4.79 -0.20 7.40
C SER A 372 -4.43 0.21 8.83
N GLY A 373 -4.73 -0.67 9.79
CA GLY A 373 -4.08 -0.60 11.08
C GLY A 373 -3.97 -1.97 11.70
N GLY A 374 -3.27 -2.08 12.82
CA GLY A 374 -2.95 -3.38 13.43
C GLY A 374 -4.12 -4.35 13.64
N ARG A 375 -5.34 -3.82 13.81
CA ARG A 375 -6.60 -4.57 14.00
C ARG A 375 -7.65 -4.30 12.93
N VAL A 376 -7.23 -3.68 11.84
CA VAL A 376 -8.07 -3.11 10.79
C VAL A 376 -7.53 -3.52 9.43
N PRO A 377 -8.19 -4.49 8.75
CA PRO A 377 -7.81 -4.89 7.41
C PRO A 377 -7.69 -3.71 6.45
N THR A 378 -6.87 -3.89 5.40
CA THR A 378 -6.64 -2.86 4.39
C THR A 378 -7.95 -2.38 3.77
N ARG A 379 -8.05 -1.07 3.54
CA ARG A 379 -9.21 -0.43 2.94
C ARG A 379 -8.79 0.80 2.15
N ILE A 380 -9.65 1.19 1.23
CA ILE A 380 -9.55 2.48 0.56
C ILE A 380 -10.45 3.45 1.31
N VAL A 381 -9.91 4.60 1.67
CA VAL A 381 -10.65 5.68 2.31
C VAL A 381 -10.46 6.99 1.55
N THR A 382 -11.46 7.84 1.62
CA THR A 382 -11.37 9.25 1.24
C THR A 382 -11.52 10.09 2.48
N TYR A 383 -10.64 11.08 2.66
CA TYR A 383 -10.74 12.07 3.71
C TYR A 383 -11.09 13.42 3.12
N ASP A 384 -12.03 14.10 3.76
CA ASP A 384 -12.44 15.47 3.48
C ASP A 384 -12.35 16.26 4.80
N PRO A 385 -11.71 17.44 4.84
CA PRO A 385 -11.60 18.23 6.07
C PRO A 385 -12.94 18.64 6.69
N GLN A 386 -13.99 18.81 5.87
CA GLN A 386 -15.33 19.21 6.31
C GLN A 386 -16.24 18.00 6.58
N ALA A 387 -16.18 16.98 5.73
CA ALA A 387 -17.07 15.81 5.83
C ALA A 387 -16.47 14.63 6.63
N GLY A 388 -15.16 14.65 6.91
CA GLY A 388 -14.43 13.60 7.61
C GLY A 388 -14.06 12.42 6.71
N THR A 389 -13.80 11.26 7.33
CA THR A 389 -13.34 10.05 6.64
C THR A 389 -14.51 9.19 6.18
N ARG A 390 -14.47 8.75 4.93
CA ARG A 390 -15.39 7.77 4.34
C ARG A 390 -14.61 6.55 3.88
N VAL A 391 -15.08 5.36 4.27
CA VAL A 391 -14.55 4.09 3.75
C VAL A 391 -15.20 3.74 2.41
N VAL A 392 -14.40 3.61 1.37
CA VAL A 392 -14.85 3.32 -0.01
C VAL A 392 -14.88 1.83 -0.29
N ALA A 393 -13.82 1.09 0.09
CA ALA A 393 -13.68 -0.34 -0.15
C ALA A 393 -12.97 -1.04 1.00
N ARG A 394 -13.25 -2.32 1.22
CA ARG A 394 -12.65 -3.16 2.28
C ARG A 394 -12.03 -4.40 1.67
N SER A 395 -10.87 -4.80 2.17
CA SER A 395 -10.17 -6.01 1.73
C SER A 395 -10.81 -7.30 2.27
N LEU A 396 -11.51 -7.20 3.41
CA LEU A 396 -12.14 -8.31 4.11
C LEU A 396 -13.56 -7.94 4.58
N PRO A 397 -14.45 -8.93 4.77
CA PRO A 397 -15.81 -8.72 5.27
C PRO A 397 -15.91 -8.29 6.75
N GLU A 398 -14.80 -8.32 7.50
CA GLU A 398 -14.69 -7.84 8.90
C GLU A 398 -15.65 -8.54 9.89
N ASP A 399 -15.94 -9.84 9.68
CA ASP A 399 -16.86 -10.64 10.53
C ASP A 399 -16.40 -10.78 12.00
N LEU A 400 -15.10 -10.59 12.27
CA LEU A 400 -14.54 -10.63 13.62
C LEU A 400 -14.35 -9.20 14.16
N PRO A 401 -14.90 -8.85 15.34
CA PRO A 401 -14.70 -7.54 15.95
C PRO A 401 -13.22 -7.19 16.13
N SER A 402 -12.84 -5.94 15.83
CA SER A 402 -11.44 -5.50 15.84
C SER A 402 -10.70 -5.77 17.15
N LYS A 403 -11.39 -5.65 18.29
CA LYS A 403 -10.84 -5.93 19.64
C LYS A 403 -10.37 -7.38 19.85
N ASN A 404 -10.79 -8.30 18.98
CA ASN A 404 -10.42 -9.71 19.03
C ASN A 404 -9.15 -10.02 18.24
N TYR A 405 -8.62 -9.07 17.46
CA TYR A 405 -7.29 -9.15 16.85
C TYR A 405 -6.21 -8.73 17.85
N ALA A 406 -5.02 -9.31 17.74
CA ALA A 406 -3.84 -8.87 18.48
C ALA A 406 -3.44 -7.45 18.07
N LEU A 407 -3.01 -6.63 19.03
CA LEU A 407 -2.48 -5.29 18.74
C LEU A 407 -0.98 -5.40 18.46
N PRO A 408 -0.46 -4.79 17.38
CA PRO A 408 0.98 -4.68 17.18
C PRO A 408 1.60 -3.84 18.30
N SER A 409 2.67 -4.36 18.90
CA SER A 409 3.51 -3.64 19.85
C SER A 409 4.89 -3.49 19.25
N PRO A 410 5.28 -2.29 18.80
CA PRO A 410 6.66 -2.01 18.42
C PRO A 410 7.58 -2.39 19.56
N THR A 411 8.66 -3.06 19.24
CA THR A 411 9.65 -3.48 20.23
C THR A 411 11.05 -3.27 19.68
N THR A 412 11.98 -3.02 20.58
CA THR A 412 13.40 -2.86 20.29
C THR A 412 14.18 -3.68 21.30
N TRP A 413 15.18 -4.40 20.82
CA TRP A 413 16.06 -5.22 21.66
C TRP A 413 17.51 -5.01 21.22
N LYS A 414 18.43 -5.50 22.05
CA LYS A 414 19.86 -5.47 21.71
C LYS A 414 20.23 -6.67 20.85
N GLY A 415 20.85 -6.39 19.71
CA GLY A 415 21.54 -7.38 18.88
C GLY A 415 22.71 -8.03 19.62
N MET A 416 23.29 -9.07 19.01
CA MET A 416 24.42 -9.80 19.62
C MET A 416 25.66 -8.93 19.86
N ASP A 417 25.76 -7.79 19.17
CA ASP A 417 26.81 -6.77 19.28
C ASP A 417 26.39 -5.53 20.09
N GLY A 418 25.21 -5.56 20.71
CA GLY A 418 24.70 -4.48 21.56
C GLY A 418 24.03 -3.32 20.83
N GLU A 419 23.91 -3.38 19.50
CA GLU A 419 23.15 -2.39 18.73
C GLU A 419 21.65 -2.59 18.88
N ASP A 420 20.87 -1.54 18.62
CA ASP A 420 19.41 -1.66 18.59
C ASP A 420 18.94 -2.39 17.33
N VAL A 421 18.00 -3.31 17.52
CA VAL A 421 17.27 -4.05 16.49
C VAL A 421 15.79 -3.87 16.73
N HIS A 422 15.02 -3.72 15.65
CA HIS A 422 13.61 -3.35 15.74
C HIS A 422 12.68 -4.47 15.27
N GLY A 423 11.43 -4.42 15.72
CA GLY A 423 10.40 -5.33 15.26
C GLY A 423 9.02 -5.01 15.83
N ILE A 424 8.07 -5.89 15.56
CA ILE A 424 6.70 -5.79 16.04
C ILE A 424 6.33 -7.09 16.74
N TYR A 425 6.05 -6.99 18.03
CA TYR A 425 5.56 -8.07 18.86
C TYR A 425 4.03 -8.10 18.87
N TYR A 426 3.46 -9.30 18.81
CA TYR A 426 2.04 -9.54 19.00
C TYR A 426 1.85 -10.61 20.07
N ALA A 427 1.18 -10.23 21.16
CA ALA A 427 0.75 -11.18 22.18
C ALA A 427 -0.40 -12.06 21.66
N PRO A 428 -0.54 -13.30 22.16
CA PRO A 428 -1.71 -14.13 21.90
C PRO A 428 -3.02 -13.41 22.21
N ARG A 429 -4.04 -13.56 21.36
CA ARG A 429 -5.31 -12.87 21.54
C ARG A 429 -6.48 -13.69 21.05
N ASN A 430 -7.39 -14.05 21.95
CA ASN A 430 -8.64 -14.71 21.61
C ASN A 430 -9.73 -14.30 22.62
N PRO A 431 -10.96 -13.98 22.20
CA PRO A 431 -12.02 -13.60 23.13
C PRO A 431 -12.48 -14.74 24.05
N ASN A 432 -12.28 -15.99 23.64
CA ASN A 432 -12.86 -17.16 24.30
C ASN A 432 -11.85 -17.98 25.11
N PHE A 433 -10.55 -17.69 24.98
CA PHE A 433 -9.49 -18.50 25.58
C PHE A 433 -8.43 -17.64 26.27
N GLU A 434 -7.97 -18.13 27.42
CA GLU A 434 -6.81 -17.64 28.14
C GLU A 434 -5.78 -18.76 28.30
N GLY A 435 -4.50 -18.39 28.34
CA GLY A 435 -3.41 -19.35 28.29
C GLY A 435 -2.92 -19.80 29.66
N LEU A 436 -2.52 -21.07 29.73
CA LEU A 436 -1.77 -21.63 30.85
C LEU A 436 -0.26 -21.59 30.54
N GLY A 437 0.53 -20.96 31.42
CA GLY A 437 1.99 -20.86 31.28
C GLY A 437 2.44 -19.74 30.34
N LEU A 438 3.49 -19.98 29.55
CA LEU A 438 4.00 -19.05 28.54
C LEU A 438 3.66 -19.54 27.11
N PRO A 439 3.39 -18.63 26.16
CA PRO A 439 3.04 -19.01 24.79
C PRO A 439 4.27 -19.47 23.98
N PRO A 440 4.08 -20.36 23.00
CA PRO A 440 5.10 -20.59 21.98
C PRO A 440 5.27 -19.34 21.10
N LEU A 441 6.47 -19.14 20.56
CA LEU A 441 6.80 -17.99 19.70
C LEU A 441 6.93 -18.41 18.24
N MET A 442 6.30 -17.61 17.36
CA MET A 442 6.54 -17.60 15.93
C MET A 442 7.35 -16.35 15.56
N VAL A 443 8.59 -16.52 15.11
CA VAL A 443 9.44 -15.44 14.57
C VAL A 443 9.23 -15.37 13.07
N LEU A 444 8.70 -14.25 12.59
CA LEU A 444 8.45 -13.99 11.19
C LEU A 444 9.52 -13.06 10.62
N VAL A 445 10.30 -13.57 9.67
CA VAL A 445 11.37 -12.83 8.98
C VAL A 445 10.86 -12.40 7.61
N HIS A 446 10.87 -11.10 7.32
CA HIS A 446 10.33 -10.57 6.07
C HIS A 446 11.28 -10.75 4.87
N GLY A 447 10.70 -10.82 3.67
CA GLY A 447 11.44 -10.76 2.40
C GLY A 447 11.87 -9.34 2.03
N GLY A 448 12.62 -9.20 0.94
CA GLY A 448 13.23 -7.94 0.48
C GLY A 448 14.65 -8.22 0.00
N PRO A 449 15.65 -8.28 0.89
CA PRO A 449 15.60 -8.00 2.34
C PRO A 449 15.45 -6.51 2.68
N THR A 450 15.69 -5.61 1.72
CA THR A 450 15.46 -4.17 1.86
C THR A 450 13.96 -3.85 1.82
N SER A 451 13.28 -4.01 2.96
CA SER A 451 11.85 -3.76 3.16
C SER A 451 11.56 -3.56 4.65
N GLN A 452 10.29 -3.51 5.06
CA GLN A 452 9.90 -3.34 6.46
C GLN A 452 8.59 -4.07 6.77
N ARG A 453 8.44 -4.53 8.02
CA ARG A 453 7.16 -4.83 8.68
C ARG A 453 6.65 -3.59 9.39
N SER A 454 5.40 -3.23 9.11
CA SER A 454 4.74 -2.04 9.63
C SER A 454 3.57 -2.42 10.54
N ALA A 455 3.04 -1.45 11.28
CA ALA A 455 1.90 -1.65 12.18
C ALA A 455 0.54 -1.78 11.44
N ASN A 456 0.53 -2.30 10.21
CA ASN A 456 -0.69 -2.62 9.47
C ASN A 456 -1.31 -3.94 9.93
N PHE A 457 -2.48 -4.27 9.40
CA PHE A 457 -3.11 -5.56 9.64
C PHE A 457 -2.33 -6.65 8.92
N ASP A 458 -1.77 -7.58 9.70
CA ASP A 458 -1.06 -8.74 9.18
C ASP A 458 -1.88 -10.01 9.42
N SER A 459 -2.45 -10.57 8.35
CA SER A 459 -3.32 -11.74 8.42
C SER A 459 -2.62 -12.99 8.97
N GLN A 460 -1.30 -13.13 8.74
CA GLN A 460 -0.51 -14.24 9.23
C GLN A 460 -0.28 -14.12 10.74
N ALA A 461 0.09 -12.94 11.23
CA ALA A 461 0.20 -12.68 12.67
C ALA A 461 -1.15 -12.90 13.38
N GLN A 462 -2.26 -12.44 12.81
CA GLN A 462 -3.59 -12.64 13.39
C GLN A 462 -4.01 -14.13 13.40
N PHE A 463 -3.61 -14.90 12.39
CA PHE A 463 -3.87 -16.34 12.34
C PHE A 463 -3.20 -17.11 13.48
N PHE A 464 -1.95 -16.80 13.79
CA PHE A 464 -1.20 -17.45 14.86
C PHE A 464 -1.61 -16.94 16.25
N THR A 465 -1.74 -15.63 16.43
CA THR A 465 -2.11 -15.04 17.73
C THR A 465 -3.49 -15.47 18.21
N SER A 466 -4.44 -15.63 17.29
CA SER A 466 -5.78 -16.17 17.60
C SER A 466 -5.77 -17.63 18.05
N ARG A 467 -4.69 -18.37 17.81
CA ARG A 467 -4.48 -19.77 18.23
C ARG A 467 -3.65 -19.91 19.50
N GLY A 468 -3.27 -18.79 20.12
CA GLY A 468 -2.47 -18.82 21.34
C GLY A 468 -0.96 -18.74 21.10
N TRP A 469 -0.50 -18.35 19.91
CA TRP A 469 0.92 -18.13 19.65
C TRP A 469 1.30 -16.67 19.90
N ALA A 470 2.47 -16.43 20.47
CA ALA A 470 3.11 -15.13 20.35
C ALA A 470 3.73 -15.01 18.95
N VAL A 471 3.80 -13.79 18.42
CA VAL A 471 4.43 -13.53 17.11
C VAL A 471 5.42 -12.39 17.26
N LEU A 472 6.63 -12.56 16.74
CA LEU A 472 7.62 -11.50 16.57
C LEU A 472 7.88 -11.31 15.08
N GLN A 473 7.56 -10.14 14.55
CA GLN A 473 7.96 -9.72 13.22
C GLN A 473 9.26 -8.93 13.33
N VAL A 474 10.33 -9.41 12.69
CA VAL A 474 11.67 -8.83 12.83
C VAL A 474 11.94 -7.85 11.70
N ASN A 475 12.26 -6.60 12.04
CA ASN A 475 12.85 -5.61 11.15
C ASN A 475 14.37 -5.60 11.38
N TYR A 476 15.03 -6.65 10.90
CA TYR A 476 16.46 -6.85 11.08
C TYR A 476 17.28 -5.73 10.43
N ARG A 477 18.54 -5.56 10.84
CA ARG A 477 19.46 -4.62 10.21
C ARG A 477 19.54 -4.89 8.71
N GLY A 478 19.25 -3.88 7.89
CA GLY A 478 18.90 -4.04 6.48
C GLY A 478 17.50 -3.57 6.11
N SER A 479 16.56 -3.59 7.07
CA SER A 479 15.20 -3.09 6.86
C SER A 479 15.17 -1.59 6.60
N THR A 480 14.12 -1.14 5.91
CA THR A 480 13.81 0.29 5.72
C THR A 480 13.01 0.85 6.89
N GLY A 481 12.84 2.17 6.97
CA GLY A 481 12.07 2.81 8.05
C GLY A 481 12.90 3.34 9.22
N TYR A 482 14.22 3.07 9.20
CA TYR A 482 15.18 3.39 10.26
C TYR A 482 16.43 4.13 9.71
N GLY A 483 16.29 4.76 8.54
CA GLY A 483 17.36 5.49 7.87
C GLY A 483 18.31 4.60 7.07
N ARG A 484 19.06 5.23 6.17
CA ARG A 484 20.07 4.63 5.32
C ARG A 484 21.14 3.89 6.12
N ALA A 485 21.57 4.44 7.25
CA ALA A 485 22.59 3.80 8.08
C ALA A 485 22.14 2.41 8.55
N TYR A 486 20.87 2.23 8.97
CA TYR A 486 20.34 0.92 9.36
C TYR A 486 20.15 -0.02 8.16
N ARG A 487 19.66 0.53 7.04
CA ARG A 487 19.49 -0.20 5.76
C ARG A 487 20.80 -0.75 5.22
N GLU A 488 21.88 0.02 5.31
CA GLU A 488 23.18 -0.33 4.75
C GLU A 488 23.95 -1.38 5.58
N LYS A 489 23.56 -1.65 6.83
CA LYS A 489 24.22 -2.66 7.67
C LYS A 489 24.20 -4.05 7.02
N LEU A 490 23.17 -4.37 6.25
CA LEU A 490 23.07 -5.67 5.58
C LEU A 490 23.95 -5.79 4.33
N ARG A 491 24.50 -4.68 3.80
CA ARG A 491 25.40 -4.73 2.64
C ARG A 491 26.63 -5.57 2.98
N GLY A 492 26.78 -6.70 2.29
CA GLY A 492 27.86 -7.66 2.53
C GLY A 492 27.67 -8.56 3.76
N ASN A 493 26.56 -8.43 4.50
CA ASN A 493 26.29 -9.17 5.75
C ASN A 493 24.99 -10.00 5.69
N TRP A 494 24.47 -10.27 4.49
CA TRP A 494 23.28 -11.09 4.30
C TRP A 494 23.53 -12.54 4.75
N GLY A 495 22.62 -13.14 5.53
CA GLY A 495 22.83 -14.40 6.23
C GLY A 495 23.59 -14.28 7.57
N ILE A 496 24.03 -13.08 7.96
CA ILE A 496 24.71 -12.81 9.23
C ILE A 496 23.83 -11.96 10.13
N TYR A 497 23.60 -10.69 9.79
CA TYR A 497 22.90 -9.76 10.69
C TYR A 497 21.43 -10.06 10.80
N ASP A 498 20.78 -10.35 9.68
CA ASP A 498 19.41 -10.84 9.62
C ASP A 498 19.17 -12.09 10.50
N VAL A 499 20.07 -13.07 10.44
CA VAL A 499 20.05 -14.26 11.29
C VAL A 499 20.24 -13.88 12.77
N GLN A 500 21.30 -13.13 13.08
CA GLN A 500 21.63 -12.75 14.46
C GLN A 500 20.51 -11.95 15.12
N ASP A 501 19.91 -11.03 14.38
CA ASP A 501 18.84 -10.14 14.82
C ASP A 501 17.55 -10.92 15.11
N ALA A 502 17.24 -11.93 14.28
CA ALA A 502 16.11 -12.82 14.55
C ALA A 502 16.34 -13.71 15.78
N VAL A 503 17.57 -14.24 15.98
CA VAL A 503 17.91 -15.01 17.19
C VAL A 503 17.82 -14.14 18.43
N SER A 504 18.47 -12.97 18.43
CA SER A 504 18.51 -12.08 19.59
C SER A 504 17.12 -11.58 19.97
N GLY A 505 16.24 -11.36 18.99
CA GLY A 505 14.85 -10.96 19.24
C GLY A 505 14.05 -12.04 19.94
N ALA A 506 14.23 -13.31 19.52
CA ALA A 506 13.61 -14.44 20.21
C ALA A 506 14.14 -14.60 21.64
N GLN A 507 15.46 -14.44 21.84
CA GLN A 507 16.09 -14.51 23.16
C GLN A 507 15.60 -13.42 24.09
N ALA A 508 15.51 -12.17 23.61
CA ALA A 508 14.99 -11.05 24.39
C ALA A 508 13.58 -11.31 24.92
N LEU A 509 12.67 -11.84 24.07
CA LEU A 509 11.31 -12.17 24.52
C LEU A 509 11.26 -13.33 25.54
N VAL A 510 12.22 -14.27 25.49
CA VAL A 510 12.35 -15.33 26.49
C VAL A 510 12.84 -14.76 27.82
N GLU A 511 13.85 -13.89 27.77
CA GLU A 511 14.42 -13.22 28.96
C GLU A 511 13.39 -12.31 29.64
N ASP A 512 12.56 -11.62 28.86
CA ASP A 512 11.44 -10.81 29.35
C ASP A 512 10.28 -11.64 29.92
N GLY A 513 10.35 -12.97 29.82
CA GLY A 513 9.30 -13.88 30.28
C GLY A 513 8.00 -13.76 29.50
N LEU A 514 8.07 -13.31 28.24
CA LEU A 514 6.89 -13.15 27.37
C LEU A 514 6.54 -14.44 26.62
N VAL A 515 7.51 -15.35 26.43
CA VAL A 515 7.35 -16.58 25.64
C VAL A 515 8.10 -17.77 26.24
N ASP A 516 7.70 -18.97 25.86
CA ASP A 516 8.35 -20.22 26.27
C ASP A 516 9.59 -20.50 25.41
N GLY A 517 10.78 -20.42 26.03
CA GLY A 517 12.07 -20.65 25.36
C GLY A 517 12.27 -22.07 24.82
N GLY A 518 11.46 -23.05 25.24
CA GLY A 518 11.45 -24.40 24.68
C GLY A 518 10.58 -24.55 23.41
N LYS A 519 9.87 -23.51 22.98
CA LYS A 519 8.88 -23.58 21.90
C LYS A 519 9.00 -22.40 20.92
N LEU A 520 10.10 -22.36 20.18
CA LEU A 520 10.41 -21.29 19.23
C LEU A 520 10.37 -21.83 17.79
N VAL A 521 9.66 -21.14 16.90
CA VAL A 521 9.56 -21.46 15.47
C VAL A 521 9.94 -20.22 14.68
N ILE A 522 10.68 -20.41 13.58
CA ILE A 522 11.07 -19.34 12.66
C ILE A 522 10.47 -19.64 11.29
N MET A 523 9.93 -18.59 10.65
CA MET A 523 9.27 -18.69 9.37
C MET A 523 9.54 -17.44 8.52
N GLY A 524 9.76 -17.61 7.23
CA GLY A 524 9.98 -16.52 6.29
C GLY A 524 9.77 -16.97 4.84
N GLY A 525 9.56 -16.01 3.95
CA GLY A 525 9.41 -16.25 2.52
C GLY A 525 10.36 -15.37 1.71
N SER A 526 10.74 -15.81 0.50
CA SER A 526 11.73 -15.13 -0.34
C SER A 526 13.06 -14.92 0.42
N ALA A 527 13.58 -13.69 0.54
CA ALA A 527 14.78 -13.43 1.35
C ALA A 527 14.65 -13.92 2.80
N GLY A 528 13.45 -13.86 3.40
CA GLY A 528 13.18 -14.43 4.72
C GLY A 528 13.22 -15.95 4.75
N GLY A 529 12.96 -16.62 3.62
CA GLY A 529 13.09 -18.07 3.47
C GLY A 529 14.56 -18.49 3.43
N PHE A 530 15.40 -17.75 2.67
CA PHE A 530 16.86 -17.92 2.69
C PHE A 530 17.42 -17.78 4.12
N ILE A 531 17.00 -16.74 4.84
CA ILE A 531 17.38 -16.54 6.25
C ILE A 531 16.93 -17.72 7.10
N GLY A 532 15.68 -18.18 6.94
CA GLY A 532 15.18 -19.35 7.66
C GLY A 532 16.09 -20.57 7.48
N LEU A 533 16.54 -20.84 6.24
CA LEU A 533 17.43 -21.97 5.94
C LEU A 533 18.81 -21.82 6.61
N GLU A 534 19.44 -20.65 6.50
CA GLU A 534 20.73 -20.35 7.14
C GLU A 534 20.66 -20.41 8.68
N MET A 535 19.54 -19.95 9.27
CA MET A 535 19.30 -20.05 10.72
C MET A 535 19.21 -21.50 11.17
N ALA A 536 18.49 -22.36 10.42
CA ALA A 536 18.37 -23.77 10.76
C ALA A 536 19.74 -24.45 10.79
N GLU A 537 20.62 -24.13 9.84
CA GLU A 537 21.98 -24.64 9.81
C GLU A 537 22.84 -24.14 10.99
N ASN A 538 22.80 -22.83 11.28
CA ASN A 538 23.57 -22.25 12.38
C ASN A 538 23.11 -22.69 13.78
N LEU A 539 21.79 -22.78 14.01
CA LEU A 539 21.23 -23.17 15.30
C LEU A 539 21.39 -24.66 15.58
N HIS A 540 21.31 -25.51 14.54
CA HIS A 540 21.64 -26.93 14.66
C HIS A 540 23.09 -27.13 15.13
N ARG A 541 24.05 -26.38 14.56
CA ARG A 541 25.47 -26.42 14.98
C ARG A 541 25.69 -25.95 16.42
N ARG A 542 24.78 -25.14 16.98
CA ARG A 542 24.83 -24.63 18.37
C ARG A 542 23.96 -25.41 19.36
N GLY A 543 23.32 -26.50 18.93
CA GLY A 543 22.49 -27.35 19.81
C GLY A 543 21.13 -26.75 20.19
N ILE A 544 20.65 -25.73 19.48
CA ILE A 544 19.33 -25.11 19.68
C ILE A 544 18.35 -25.73 18.68
N HIS A 545 17.28 -26.37 19.18
CA HIS A 545 16.26 -26.99 18.33
C HIS A 545 15.25 -25.95 17.80
N VAL A 546 15.28 -25.71 16.49
CA VAL A 546 14.28 -24.90 15.77
C VAL A 546 13.66 -25.72 14.64
N THR A 547 12.34 -25.68 14.53
CA THR A 547 11.60 -26.30 13.42
C THR A 547 11.41 -25.26 12.31
N LEU A 548 11.92 -25.56 11.10
CA LEU A 548 11.76 -24.72 9.93
C LEU A 548 10.43 -25.01 9.22
N LEU A 549 9.70 -23.96 8.83
CA LEU A 549 8.57 -24.05 7.92
C LEU A 549 8.85 -23.15 6.70
N GLU A 550 9.13 -23.76 5.55
CA GLU A 550 9.26 -23.06 4.26
C GLU A 550 7.86 -22.82 3.65
N LEU A 551 7.63 -21.62 3.12
CA LEU A 551 6.51 -21.36 2.20
C LEU A 551 7.07 -21.32 0.77
N LEU A 552 6.65 -22.30 -0.04
CA LEU A 552 6.83 -22.31 -1.50
C LEU A 552 5.94 -21.26 -2.18
#